data_AF-A0A2G5VP28-F1
#
_entry.id   AF-A0A2G5VP28-F1
#
_cell.length_a   1.000
_cell.length_b   1.000
_cell.length_c   1.000
_cell.angle_alpha   90.00
_cell.angle_beta   90.00
_cell.angle_gamma   90.00
#
_symmetry.space_group_name_H-M   'P 1'
#
loop_
_entity.id
_entity.type
_entity.pdbx_description
1 polymer ?
#
loop_
_entity_poly.entity_id
_entity_poly.type
_entity_poly.pdbx_seq_one_letter_code
_entity_poly.pdbx_strand_id
1 'polypeptide(L)' 'MSRFFIFALLAMTIAVTIAHPDNARKFRSCGHFLNLRIDRVCGGTCSIGYDALREISCSTGLTDGQLTQICCP' A
#
# COMPACT_ATOMS: atom_id res chain seq x y z
N MET A 1 4.70 17.85 41.93
CA MET A 1 3.71 17.92 40.83
C MET A 1 4.36 18.08 39.44
N SER A 2 5.35 18.97 39.26
CA SER A 2 6.05 19.18 37.96
C SER A 2 6.67 17.91 37.32
N ARG A 3 7.22 16.98 38.12
CA ARG A 3 7.89 15.78 37.60
C ARG A 3 6.94 14.78 36.92
N PHE A 4 5.70 14.66 37.38
CA PHE A 4 4.69 13.79 36.75
C PHE A 4 4.28 14.28 35.36
N PHE A 5 4.23 15.61 35.19
CA PHE A 5 3.93 16.24 33.90
C PHE A 5 5.00 15.90 32.84
N ILE A 6 6.27 15.87 33.24
CA ILE A 6 7.40 15.54 32.36
C ILE A 6 7.32 14.07 31.93
N PHE A 7 7.01 13.16 32.86
CA PHE A 7 6.84 11.74 32.53
C PHE A 7 5.63 11.49 31.61
N ALA A 8 4.52 12.21 31.81
CA ALA A 8 3.35 12.10 30.94
C ALA A 8 3.62 12.60 29.52
N LEU A 9 4.35 13.72 29.38
CA LEU A 9 4.79 14.24 28.08
C LEU A 9 5.74 13.27 27.37
N LEU A 10 6.69 12.69 28.11
CA LEU A 10 7.63 11.71 27.56
C LEU A 10 6.91 10.42 27.12
N ALA A 11 5.90 9.96 27.85
CA ALA A 11 5.11 8.79 27.47
C ALA A 11 4.30 9.03 26.18
N MET A 12 3.74 10.23 26.02
CA MET A 12 2.99 10.62 24.82
C MET A 12 3.86 10.62 23.56
N THR A 13 5.10 11.13 23.63
CA THR A 13 6.00 11.17 22.47
C THR A 13 6.43 9.77 22.01
N ILE A 14 6.59 8.83 22.96
CA ILE A 14 6.93 7.43 22.64
C ILE A 14 5.74 6.71 21.98
N ALA A 15 4.50 7.01 22.38
CA ALA A 15 3.32 6.36 21.78
C ALA A 15 3.12 6.74 20.29
N VAL A 16 3.50 7.96 19.91
CA VAL A 16 3.34 8.44 18.52
C VAL A 16 4.32 7.77 17.55
N THR A 17 5.51 7.37 18.01
CA THR A 17 6.53 6.77 17.12
C THR A 17 6.20 5.33 16.70
N ILE A 18 5.43 4.60 17.51
CA ILE A 18 5.05 3.20 17.26
C ILE A 18 3.87 3.07 16.28
N ALA A 19 3.13 4.16 16.05
CA ALA A 19 2.00 4.20 15.11
C ALA A 19 2.44 4.46 13.66
N HIS A 20 3.65 4.05 13.27
CA HIS A 20 4.04 4.09 11.87
C HIS A 20 3.21 3.07 11.09
N PRO A 21 2.40 3.47 10.11
CA PRO A 21 1.72 2.52 9.25
C PRO A 21 2.80 1.76 8.48
N ASP A 22 2.86 0.44 8.72
CA ASP A 22 3.67 -0.48 7.94
C ASP A 22 3.21 -0.45 6.48
N ASN A 23 3.72 0.50 5.71
CA ASN A 23 3.45 0.64 4.29
C ASN A 23 3.79 -0.67 3.57
N ALA A 24 4.82 -1.38 4.02
CA ALA A 24 5.18 -2.71 3.53
C ALA A 24 4.03 -3.74 3.61
N ARG A 25 3.24 -3.72 4.68
CA ARG A 25 2.08 -4.61 4.85
C ARG A 25 0.94 -4.23 3.91
N LYS A 26 0.74 -2.92 3.68
CA LYS A 26 -0.21 -2.38 2.71
C LYS A 26 0.17 -2.79 1.28
N PHE A 27 1.44 -2.66 0.90
CA PHE A 27 1.96 -3.06 -0.42
C PHE A 27 1.81 -4.57 -0.68
N ARG A 28 1.98 -5.42 0.33
CA ARG A 28 1.79 -6.87 0.20
C ARG A 28 0.33 -7.24 -0.07
N SER A 29 -0.61 -6.60 0.62
CA SER A 29 -2.05 -6.86 0.45
C SER A 29 -2.57 -6.34 -0.90
N CYS A 30 -2.12 -5.16 -1.32
CA CYS A 30 -2.58 -4.54 -2.54
C CYS A 30 -2.05 -5.25 -3.79
N GLY A 31 -0.80 -5.73 -3.77
CA GLY A 31 -0.27 -6.54 -4.87
C GLY A 31 -1.01 -7.85 -5.13
N HIS A 32 -1.53 -8.49 -4.08
CA HIS A 32 -2.35 -9.69 -4.24
C HIS A 32 -3.71 -9.36 -4.88
N PHE A 33 -4.33 -8.25 -4.45
CA PHE A 33 -5.58 -7.80 -5.04
C PHE A 33 -5.43 -7.35 -6.49
N LEU A 34 -4.27 -6.74 -6.83
CA LEU A 34 -3.93 -6.40 -8.20
C LEU A 34 -3.83 -7.65 -9.08
N ASN A 35 -3.24 -8.74 -8.57
CA ASN A 35 -3.19 -10.04 -9.26
C ASN A 35 -4.56 -10.62 -9.56
N LEU A 36 -5.45 -10.58 -8.59
CA LEU A 36 -6.83 -11.01 -8.82
C LEU A 36 -7.55 -10.13 -9.86
N ARG A 37 -7.28 -8.82 -9.89
CA ARG A 37 -7.84 -7.94 -10.91
C ARG A 37 -7.26 -8.19 -12.29
N ILE A 38 -5.94 -8.32 -12.40
CA ILE A 38 -5.29 -8.65 -13.68
C ILE A 38 -5.78 -10.02 -14.18
N ASP A 39 -5.95 -11.00 -13.31
CA ASP A 39 -6.51 -12.29 -13.69
C ASP A 39 -7.92 -12.15 -14.27
N ARG A 40 -8.78 -11.36 -13.62
CA ARG A 40 -10.16 -11.12 -14.04
C ARG A 40 -10.29 -10.29 -15.32
N VAL A 41 -9.43 -9.29 -15.49
CA VAL A 41 -9.52 -8.28 -16.55
C VAL A 41 -8.74 -8.71 -17.80
N CYS A 42 -7.61 -9.38 -17.59
CA CYS A 42 -6.58 -9.65 -18.57
C CYS A 42 -6.31 -11.15 -18.78
N GLY A 43 -6.96 -12.04 -18.01
CA GLY A 43 -6.77 -13.49 -18.11
C GLY A 43 -5.45 -14.00 -17.50
N GLY A 44 -4.84 -13.21 -16.61
CA GLY A 44 -3.69 -13.62 -15.80
C GLY A 44 -2.32 -13.22 -16.35
N THR A 45 -2.27 -12.67 -17.56
CA THR A 45 -1.04 -12.17 -18.19
C THR A 45 -1.06 -10.66 -18.34
N CYS A 46 0.03 -10.01 -17.94
CA CYS A 46 0.25 -8.58 -18.13
C CYS A 46 1.55 -8.39 -18.90
N SER A 47 1.54 -7.56 -19.94
CA SER A 47 2.71 -7.26 -20.77
C SER A 47 3.77 -6.40 -20.05
N ILE A 48 3.36 -5.61 -19.05
CA ILE A 48 4.25 -4.80 -18.22
C ILE A 48 4.68 -5.56 -16.96
N GLY A 49 5.93 -5.33 -16.54
CA GLY A 49 6.51 -5.88 -15.32
C GLY A 49 5.66 -5.60 -14.08
N TYR A 50 5.36 -6.67 -13.35
CA TYR A 50 4.41 -6.67 -12.24
C TYR A 50 4.77 -5.70 -11.11
N ASP A 51 6.06 -5.49 -10.88
CA ASP A 51 6.57 -4.70 -9.75
C ASP A 51 6.25 -3.20 -9.88
N ALA A 52 6.45 -2.62 -11.08
CA ALA A 52 6.13 -1.21 -11.34
C ALA A 52 4.62 -0.95 -11.23
N LEU A 53 3.82 -1.88 -11.72
CA LEU A 53 2.35 -1.80 -11.67
C LEU A 53 1.84 -1.92 -10.23
N ARG A 54 2.51 -2.72 -9.39
CA ARG A 54 2.22 -2.85 -7.96
C ARG A 54 2.46 -1.55 -7.20
N GLU A 55 3.57 -0.87 -7.46
CA GLU A 55 3.89 0.38 -6.77
C GLU A 55 2.89 1.49 -7.12
N ILE A 56 2.58 1.64 -8.41
CA ILE A 56 1.65 2.66 -8.92
C ILE A 56 0.22 2.37 -8.43
N SER A 57 -0.27 1.14 -8.59
CA SER A 57 -1.63 0.77 -8.17
C SER A 57 -1.85 0.87 -6.66
N CYS A 58 -0.83 0.60 -5.85
CA CYS A 58 -0.95 0.68 -4.39
C CYS A 58 -0.76 2.09 -3.83
N SER A 59 -0.11 2.99 -4.58
CA SER A 59 0.07 4.39 -4.19
C SER A 59 -1.05 5.29 -4.71
N THR A 60 -1.42 5.15 -5.98
CA THR A 60 -2.40 6.03 -6.66
C THR A 60 -3.78 5.40 -6.86
N GLY A 61 -3.88 4.06 -6.82
CA GLY A 61 -5.09 3.35 -7.21
C GLY A 61 -5.22 3.32 -8.74
N LEU A 62 -5.60 2.16 -9.28
CA LEU A 62 -5.80 2.00 -10.72
C LEU A 62 -7.22 1.50 -11.01
N THR A 63 -7.82 2.02 -12.08
CA THR A 63 -9.11 1.54 -12.58
C THR A 63 -8.92 0.37 -13.54
N ASP A 64 -9.93 -0.48 -13.68
CA ASP A 64 -9.85 -1.68 -14.52
C ASP A 64 -9.63 -1.33 -16.01
N GLY A 65 -10.14 -0.17 -16.46
CA GLY A 65 -9.92 0.34 -17.83
C GLY A 65 -8.49 0.85 -18.08
N GLN A 66 -7.82 1.38 -17.05
CA GLN A 66 -6.39 1.67 -17.15
C GLN A 66 -5.56 0.38 -17.08
N LEU A 67 -6.04 -0.59 -16.30
CA LEU A 67 -5.39 -1.89 -16.17
C LEU A 67 -5.40 -2.65 -17.51
N THR A 68 -6.52 -2.64 -18.25
CA THR A 68 -6.57 -3.20 -19.62
C THR A 68 -5.61 -2.46 -20.54
N GLN A 69 -5.63 -1.13 -20.58
CA GLN A 69 -4.76 -0.37 -21.49
C GLN A 69 -3.26 -0.60 -21.24
N ILE A 70 -2.86 -0.85 -19.99
CA ILE A 70 -1.46 -1.01 -19.60
C ILE A 70 -1.03 -2.48 -19.68
N CYS A 71 -1.85 -3.42 -19.21
CA CYS A 71 -1.51 -4.85 -19.20
C CYS A 71 -1.90 -5.60 -20.47
N CYS A 72 -3.00 -5.23 -21.10
CA CYS A 72 -3.65 -5.94 -22.22
C CYS A 72 -4.16 -4.97 -23.28
N PRO A 73 -3.27 -4.17 -23.90
CA PRO A 73 -3.62 -3.32 -25.02
C PRO A 73 -4.09 -4.12 -26.24
#